data_AF-A0A9C9Z4G1-F1
#
_entry.id   AF-A0A9C9Z4G1-F1
#
_cell.length_a   1.000
_cell.length_b   1.000
_cell.length_c   1.000
_cell.angle_alpha   90.00
_cell.angle_beta   90.00
_cell.angle_gamma   90.00
#
_symmetry.space_group_name_H-M   'P 1'
#
loop_
_entity.id
_entity.type
_entity.pdbx_description
1 polymer ?
#
loop_
_entity_poly.entity_id
_entity_poly.type
_entity_poly.pdbx_seq_one_letter_code
_entity_poly.pdbx_strand_id
1 'polypeptide(L)' 'FNTWRISITFPMINHARNVWMFVSGEAKADIVHQVIKDRAEQARYPVEKIRPEGQQVWYLDAAAASRLKE' A
#
# COMPACT_ATOMS: atom_id res chain seq x y z
N PHE A 1 6.29 -16.60 -22.41
CA PHE A 1 6.61 -15.16 -22.34
C PHE A 1 8.05 -15.01 -21.88
N ASN A 2 8.93 -14.42 -22.69
CA ASN A 2 10.28 -14.04 -22.27
C ASN A 2 10.34 -12.51 -22.25
N THR A 3 10.00 -11.92 -21.10
CA THR A 3 9.91 -10.47 -20.92
C THR A 3 10.55 -10.08 -19.60
N TRP A 4 11.32 -9.00 -19.63
CA TRP A 4 11.98 -8.43 -18.47
C TRP A 4 11.20 -7.22 -17.96
N ARG A 5 11.01 -7.13 -16.63
CA ARG A 5 10.37 -5.99 -15.97
C ARG A 5 11.44 -5.15 -15.27
N ILE A 6 11.48 -3.87 -15.58
CA ILE A 6 12.20 -2.87 -14.79
C ILE A 6 11.19 -2.21 -13.85
N SER A 7 11.52 -2.10 -12.57
CA SER A 7 10.68 -1.49 -11.54
C SER A 7 11.51 -0.57 -10.67
N ILE A 8 10.90 0.51 -10.21
CA ILE A 8 11.44 1.34 -9.13
C ILE A 8 11.44 0.51 -7.84
N THR A 9 12.50 0.66 -7.05
CA THR A 9 12.71 -0.07 -5.79
C THR A 9 12.30 0.77 -4.57
N PHE A 10 12.18 0.12 -3.40
CA PHE A 10 11.74 0.79 -2.17
C PHE A 10 12.59 2.01 -1.77
N PRO A 11 13.94 1.99 -1.83
CA PRO A 11 14.73 3.17 -1.46
C PRO A 11 14.36 4.42 -2.26
N MET A 12 14.05 4.24 -3.55
CA MET A 12 13.66 5.34 -4.43
C MET A 12 12.21 5.78 -4.18
N ILE A 13 11.27 4.86 -3.95
CA ILE A 13 9.90 5.20 -3.56
C ILE A 13 9.88 5.97 -2.23
N ASN A 14 10.68 5.56 -1.25
CA ASN A 14 10.70 6.18 0.08
C ASN A 14 11.43 7.54 0.10
N HIS A 15 12.26 7.85 -0.90
CA HIS A 15 12.82 9.20 -1.09
C HIS A 15 11.83 10.21 -1.71
N ALA A 16 10.64 9.77 -2.12
CA ALA A 16 9.64 10.68 -2.65
C ALA A 16 9.08 11.60 -1.55
N ARG A 17 8.90 12.88 -1.89
CA ARG A 17 8.26 13.86 -0.99
C ARG A 17 6.80 13.52 -0.67
N ASN A 18 6.10 12.88 -1.61
CA ASN A 18 4.70 12.49 -1.46
C ASN A 18 4.49 11.13 -2.12
N VAL A 19 3.87 10.20 -1.40
CA VAL A 19 3.42 8.90 -1.93
C VAL A 19 1.93 8.78 -1.73
N TRP A 20 1.19 8.68 -2.84
CA TRP A 20 -0.26 8.51 -2.83
C TRP A 20 -0.62 7.10 -3.28
N MET A 21 -1.32 6.38 -2.40
CA MET A 21 -1.79 5.02 -2.64
C MET A 21 -3.25 5.06 -3.07
N PHE A 22 -3.53 4.58 -4.27
CA PHE A 22 -4.91 4.45 -4.77
C PHE A 22 -5.31 2.98 -4.74
N VAL A 23 -6.38 2.66 -4.02
CA VAL A 23 -6.90 1.30 -3.92
C VAL A 23 -8.40 1.31 -4.15
N SER A 24 -8.86 0.46 -5.06
CA SER A 24 -10.26 0.37 -5.47
C SER A 24 -10.71 -1.07 -5.59
N GLY A 25 -11.99 -1.30 -5.28
CA GLY A 25 -12.66 -2.57 -5.43
C GLY A 25 -12.61 -3.47 -4.18
N GLU A 26 -13.69 -4.22 -3.99
CA GLU A 26 -13.89 -5.13 -2.86
C GLU A 26 -12.79 -6.19 -2.71
N ALA A 27 -12.22 -6.65 -3.83
CA ALA A 27 -11.13 -7.63 -3.84
C ALA A 27 -9.87 -7.16 -3.08
N LYS A 28 -9.78 -5.88 -2.69
CA LYS A 28 -8.69 -5.31 -1.90
C LYS A 28 -9.05 -5.09 -0.43
N ALA A 29 -10.29 -5.28 -0.02
CA ALA A 29 -10.74 -4.95 1.33
C ALA A 29 -9.98 -5.71 2.43
N ASP A 30 -9.72 -7.00 2.23
CA ASP A 30 -9.04 -7.86 3.19
C ASP A 30 -7.59 -7.43 3.40
N ILE A 31 -6.86 -7.19 2.31
CA ILE A 31 -5.46 -6.80 2.39
C ILE A 31 -5.31 -5.36 2.92
N VAL A 32 -6.26 -4.48 2.61
CA VAL A 32 -6.32 -3.13 3.18
C VAL A 32 -6.52 -3.19 4.69
N HIS A 33 -7.45 -4.01 5.18
CA HIS A 33 -7.62 -4.22 6.62
C HIS A 33 -6.34 -4.71 7.29
N GLN A 34 -5.71 -5.75 6.72
CA GLN A 34 -4.48 -6.33 7.28
C GLN A 34 -3.33 -5.33 7.35
N VAL A 35 -3.14 -4.52 6.28
CA VAL A 35 -2.02 -3.57 6.19
C VAL A 35 -2.24 -2.32 7.04
N ILE A 36 -3.48 -1.88 7.23
CA ILE A 36 -3.81 -0.63 7.93
C ILE A 36 -4.13 -0.86 9.42
N LYS A 37 -4.92 -1.89 9.76
CA LYS A 37 -5.37 -2.16 11.15
C LYS A 37 -4.50 -3.21 11.84
N ASP A 38 -4.21 -4.33 11.18
CA ASP A 38 -3.49 -5.47 11.78
C ASP A 38 -1.98 -5.42 11.53
N ARG A 39 -1.41 -4.20 11.49
CA ARG A 39 -0.03 -4.00 11.08
C ARG A 39 0.94 -4.71 12.04
N ALA A 40 1.64 -5.72 11.53
CA ALA A 40 2.63 -6.46 12.30
C ALA A 40 3.93 -5.65 12.52
N GLU A 41 4.67 -6.00 13.57
CA GLU A 41 6.00 -5.42 13.85
C GLU A 41 6.97 -5.65 12.67
N GLN A 42 6.87 -6.81 12.02
CA GLN A 42 7.61 -7.15 10.82
C GLN A 42 6.71 -7.06 9.59
N ALA A 43 7.16 -6.35 8.56
CA ALA A 43 6.42 -6.19 7.30
C ALA A 43 6.22 -7.54 6.60
N ARG A 44 4.97 -7.96 6.45
CA ARG A 44 4.53 -9.16 5.74
C ARG A 44 4.35 -8.91 4.24
N TYR A 45 3.92 -7.70 3.86
CA TYR A 45 3.61 -7.33 2.49
C TYR A 45 4.56 -6.24 1.95
N PRO A 46 4.88 -6.24 0.65
CA PRO A 46 5.71 -5.20 0.02
C PRO A 46 5.27 -3.76 0.32
N VAL A 47 3.95 -3.52 0.36
CA VAL A 47 3.37 -2.19 0.58
C VAL A 47 3.65 -1.65 1.98
N GLU A 48 3.87 -2.50 2.98
CA GLU A 48 4.19 -2.09 4.36
C GLU A 48 5.63 -1.53 4.51
N LYS A 49 6.47 -1.80 3.50
CA LYS A 49 7.84 -1.27 3.37
C LYS A 49 7.87 0.12 2.72
N ILE A 50 6.74 0.60 2.19
CA ILE A 50 6.58 1.98 1.72
C ILE A 50 6.40 2.86 2.94
N ARG A 51 7.45 3.63 3.24
CA ARG A 51 7.56 4.56 4.38
C ARG A 51 8.35 5.78 3.90
N PRO A 52 7.72 6.69 3.14
CA PRO A 52 8.39 7.89 2.67
C PRO A 52 8.76 8.79 3.84
N GLU A 53 9.87 9.53 3.71
CA GLU A 53 10.22 10.58 4.69
C GLU A 53 9.22 11.74 4.67
N GLY A 54 8.59 11.98 3.52
CA GLY A 54 7.52 12.95 3.36
C GLY A 54 6.13 12.39 3.67
N GLN A 55 5.13 12.83 2.91
CA GLN A 55 3.74 12.45 3.19
C GLN A 55 3.37 11.12 2.52
N GLN A 56 2.66 10.27 3.26
CA GLN A 56 1.96 9.11 2.71
C GLN A 56 0.44 9.31 2.84
N VAL A 57 -0.29 9.21 1.73
CA VAL A 57 -1.76 9.36 1.72
C VAL A 57 -2.39 8.12 1.06
N TRP A 58 -3.46 7.62 1.66
CA TRP A 58 -4.23 6.51 1.12
C TRP A 58 -5.62 6.98 0.68
N TYR A 59 -5.92 6.73 -0.59
CA TYR A 59 -7.23 6.93 -1.19
C TYR A 59 -7.85 5.57 -1.44
N LEU A 60 -8.93 5.30 -0.71
CA LEU A 60 -9.69 4.06 -0.78
C LEU A 60 -11.09 4.39 -1.26
N ASP A 61 -11.62 3.62 -2.21
CA ASP A 61 -13.06 3.65 -2.46
C ASP A 61 -13.84 2.93 -1.35
N ALA A 62 -15.16 3.09 -1.35
CA ALA A 62 -16.01 2.51 -0.31
C ALA A 62 -15.95 0.98 -0.26
N ALA A 63 -15.71 0.31 -1.40
CA ALA A 63 -15.64 -1.14 -1.49
C ALA A 63 -14.32 -1.68 -0.92
N ALA A 64 -13.19 -1.06 -1.23
CA ALA A 64 -11.87 -1.37 -0.69
C ALA A 64 -11.75 -1.01 0.81
N ALA A 65 -12.51 -0.01 1.27
CA ALA A 65 -12.56 0.36 2.69
C ALA A 65 -13.63 -0.42 3.50
N SER A 66 -14.36 -1.36 2.87
CA SER A 66 -15.53 -2.00 3.46
C SER A 66 -15.26 -2.71 4.79
N ARG A 67 -14.03 -3.24 4.98
CA ARG A 67 -13.60 -3.91 6.21
C ARG A 67 -12.93 -3.01 7.24
N LEU A 68 -12.72 -1.72 6.96
CA LEU A 68 -12.10 -0.76 7.90
C LEU A 68 -13.09 -0.10 8.87
N LYS A 69 -14.39 -0.27 8.63
CA LYS A 69 -15.46 0.32 9.46
C LYS A 69 -15.48 -0.36 10.84
N GLU A 70 -15.73 0.43 11.87
CA GLU A 70 -16.00 -0.07 13.24
C GLU A 70 -17.25 -0.96 13.30
#